data_AF-A0A9W6WVK8-F1
#
_entry.id   AF-A0A9W6WVK8-F1
#
_cell.length_a   1.000
_cell.length_b   1.000
_cell.length_c   1.000
_cell.angle_alpha   90.00
_cell.angle_beta   90.00
_cell.angle_gamma   90.00
#
_symmetry.space_group_name_H-M   'P 1'
#
loop_
_entity.id
_entity.type
_entity.pdbx_description
1 polymer ?
#
loop_
_entity_poly.entity_id
_entity_poly.type
_entity_poly.pdbx_seq_one_letter_code
_entity_poly.pdbx_strand_id
1 'polypeptide(L)'
;MDGVSERNMGEAIKKGFADGLWRREDLVITTKVFMGSKEFLGGGGGPNDQGNSRKHIIEVVKASLKRLDLEYVDVIFSHRP
;
A
#
# COMPACT_ATOMS: atom_id res chain seq x y z
N MET A 1 -0.63 7.09 11.33
CA MET A 1 -0.16 7.10 9.92
C MET A 1 -1.06 6.17 9.11
N ASP A 2 -2.10 6.70 8.45
CA ASP A 2 -3.17 5.92 7.77
C ASP A 2 -2.92 5.69 6.28
N GLY A 3 -1.68 5.40 5.88
CA GLY A 3 -1.32 5.23 4.47
C GLY A 3 -1.49 6.51 3.64
N VAL A 4 -1.32 7.68 4.25
CA VAL A 4 -1.42 8.99 3.58
C VAL A 4 -0.47 9.09 2.40
N SER A 5 0.76 8.59 2.55
CA SER A 5 1.73 8.54 1.45
C SER A 5 1.21 7.74 0.25
N GLU A 6 0.51 6.62 0.47
CA GLU A 6 -0.07 5.84 -0.62
C GLU A 6 -1.20 6.61 -1.33
N ARG A 7 -2.03 7.36 -0.60
CA ARG A 7 -3.06 8.22 -1.21
C ARG A 7 -2.44 9.33 -2.05
N ASN A 8 -1.47 10.04 -1.50
CA ASN A 8 -0.80 11.13 -2.21
C ASN A 8 -0.06 10.62 -3.45
N MET A 9 0.59 9.46 -3.35
CA MET A 9 1.23 8.83 -4.51
C MET A 9 0.20 8.41 -5.56
N GLY A 10 -0.93 7.83 -5.15
CA GLY A 10 -2.03 7.47 -6.05
C GLY A 10 -2.57 8.68 -6.81
N GLU A 11 -2.83 9.79 -6.12
CA GLU A 11 -3.27 11.05 -6.74
C GLU A 11 -2.22 11.60 -7.72
N ALA A 12 -0.94 11.58 -7.36
CA ALA A 12 0.14 12.03 -8.23
C ALA A 12 0.28 11.17 -9.49
N ILE A 13 0.22 9.84 -9.34
CA ILE A 13 0.29 8.89 -10.46
C ILE A 13 -0.93 9.09 -11.38
N LYS A 14 -2.13 9.18 -10.82
CA LYS A 14 -3.37 9.42 -11.55
C LYS A 14 -3.31 10.72 -12.36
N LYS A 15 -2.78 11.79 -11.76
CA LYS A 15 -2.56 13.05 -12.46
C LYS A 15 -1.53 12.88 -13.59
N GLY A 16 -0.42 12.20 -13.33
CA GLY A 16 0.60 11.93 -14.35
C GLY A 16 0.06 11.12 -15.55
N PHE A 17 -0.85 10.17 -15.31
CA PHE A 17 -1.55 9.45 -16.38
C PHE A 17 -2.50 10.37 -17.16
N ALA A 18 -3.28 11.20 -16.46
CA ALA A 18 -4.21 12.15 -17.09
C ALA A 18 -3.49 13.21 -17.94
N ASP A 19 -2.32 13.66 -17.48
CA ASP A 19 -1.48 14.65 -18.18
C ASP A 19 -0.62 13.99 -19.30
N GLY A 20 -0.69 12.66 -19.47
CA GLY A 20 0.06 11.92 -20.49
C GLY A 20 1.57 11.82 -20.23
N LEU A 21 2.01 12.08 -19.00
CA LEU A 21 3.43 12.06 -18.60
C LEU A 21 3.98 10.63 -18.51
N TRP A 22 3.14 9.70 -18.05
CA TRP A 22 3.50 8.29 -17.87
C TRP A 22 2.33 7.40 -18.29
N ARG A 23 2.66 6.20 -18.73
CA ARG A 23 1.76 5.05 -18.82
C ARG A 23 2.05 4.13 -17.64
N ARG A 24 1.12 3.21 -17.34
CA ARG A 24 1.32 2.26 -16.23
C ARG A 24 2.60 1.44 -16.40
N GLU A 25 2.94 1.05 -17.63
CA GLU A 25 4.14 0.28 -17.97
C GLU A 25 5.46 1.06 -17.82
N ASP A 26 5.41 2.39 -17.71
CA ASP A 26 6.62 3.21 -17.53
C ASP A 26 7.06 3.27 -16.06
N LEU A 27 6.22 2.80 -15.11
CA LEU A 27 6.45 2.91 -13.67
C LEU A 27 6.65 1.53 -13.02
N VAL A 28 7.64 1.44 -12.12
CA VAL A 28 7.79 0.33 -11.17
C VAL A 28 7.36 0.81 -9.79
N ILE A 29 6.24 0.28 -9.32
CA ILE A 29 5.57 0.69 -8.09
C ILE A 29 5.72 -0.44 -7.08
N THR A 30 6.18 -0.09 -5.89
CA THR A 30 6.35 -1.05 -4.79
C THR A 30 5.52 -0.62 -3.59
N THR A 31 5.01 -1.59 -2.84
CA THR A 31 4.53 -1.35 -1.47
C THR A 31 5.08 -2.44 -0.54
N LYS A 32 4.90 -2.21 0.76
CA LYS A 32 5.49 -3.05 1.81
C LYS A 32 4.48 -3.30 2.91
N VAL A 33 4.46 -4.54 3.39
CA VAL A 33 3.53 -5.05 4.39
C VAL A 33 4.29 -5.47 5.64
N PHE A 34 3.79 -5.13 6.82
CA PHE A 34 4.20 -5.70 8.11
C PHE A 34 3.38 -5.07 9.25
N MET A 35 3.42 -3.75 9.40
CA MET A 35 2.67 -3.04 10.46
C MET A 35 1.34 -2.52 9.92
N GLY A 36 0.26 -2.80 10.65
CA GLY A 36 -1.01 -2.10 10.46
C GLY A 36 -1.02 -0.72 11.11
N SER A 37 -1.86 0.17 10.58
CA SER A 37 -2.00 1.55 11.10
C SER A 37 -2.55 1.60 12.53
N LYS A 38 -3.28 0.57 12.96
CA LYS A 38 -3.90 0.47 14.29
C LYS A 38 -2.89 0.26 15.42
N GLU A 39 -1.82 -0.49 15.17
CA GLU A 39 -0.76 -0.68 16.18
C GLU A 39 0.11 0.56 16.37
N PHE A 40 0.40 1.29 15.29
CA PHE A 40 1.26 2.48 15.34
C PHE A 40 0.66 3.60 16.21
N LEU A 41 -0.65 3.58 16.45
CA LEU A 41 -1.36 4.55 17.28
C LEU A 41 -1.60 4.05 18.72
N GLY A 42 -0.96 2.95 19.14
CA GLY A 42 -1.16 2.35 20.46
C GLY A 42 -2.55 1.75 20.68
N GLY A 43 -3.35 1.66 19.60
CA GLY A 43 -4.75 1.27 19.64
C GLY A 43 -4.93 -0.23 19.41
N GLY A 44 -4.52 -1.05 20.36
CA GLY A 44 -5.03 -2.42 20.56
C GLY A 44 -5.25 -3.23 19.29
N GLY A 45 -4.25 -3.32 18.41
CA GLY A 45 -4.31 -4.17 17.23
C GLY A 45 -4.55 -5.63 17.61
N GLY A 46 -5.48 -6.29 16.94
CA GLY A 46 -5.68 -7.72 17.09
C GLY A 46 -4.53 -8.51 16.46
N PRO A 47 -4.49 -9.84 16.67
CA PRO A 47 -3.39 -10.70 16.17
C PRO A 47 -3.24 -10.72 14.64
N ASN A 48 -4.20 -10.15 13.90
CA ASN A 48 -4.18 -10.03 12.44
C ASN A 48 -3.92 -8.61 11.93
N ASP A 49 -3.72 -7.63 12.83
CA ASP A 49 -3.47 -6.23 12.44
C ASP A 49 -1.97 -5.97 12.17
N GLN A 50 -1.08 -6.96 12.31
CA GLN A 50 0.33 -6.89 11.90
C GLN A 50 0.92 -8.26 11.51
N GLY A 51 2.17 -8.25 11.07
CA GLY A 51 3.01 -9.40 10.77
C GLY A 51 2.88 -9.92 9.34
N ASN A 52 3.45 -11.11 9.11
CA ASN A 52 3.54 -11.73 7.78
C ASN A 52 2.55 -12.87 7.59
N SER A 53 1.46 -12.88 8.36
CA SER A 53 0.41 -13.87 8.18
C SER A 53 -0.26 -13.69 6.82
N ARG A 54 -0.65 -14.79 6.18
CA ARG A 54 -1.37 -14.76 4.89
C ARG A 54 -2.60 -13.85 4.94
N LYS A 55 -3.35 -13.88 6.05
CA LYS A 55 -4.53 -13.03 6.27
C LYS A 55 -4.16 -11.55 6.23
N HIS A 56 -3.16 -11.16 7.03
CA HIS A 56 -2.72 -9.77 7.09
C HIS A 56 -2.18 -9.27 5.74
N ILE A 57 -1.33 -10.06 5.07
CA ILE A 57 -0.78 -9.71 3.76
C ILE A 57 -1.90 -9.43 2.75
N ILE A 58 -2.88 -10.32 2.63
CA ILE A 58 -3.99 -10.15 1.68
C ILE A 58 -4.81 -8.89 2.01
N GLU A 59 -5.14 -8.66 3.28
CA GLU A 59 -5.97 -7.53 3.71
C GLU A 59 -5.24 -6.19 3.52
N VAL A 60 -3.96 -6.12 3.90
CA VAL A 60 -3.16 -4.90 3.75
C VAL A 60 -2.88 -4.59 2.28
N VAL A 61 -2.53 -5.58 1.45
CA VAL A 61 -2.29 -5.34 0.02
C VAL A 61 -3.54 -4.78 -0.64
N LYS A 62 -4.73 -5.36 -0.37
CA LYS A 62 -6.00 -4.81 -0.88
C LYS A 62 -6.22 -3.37 -0.42
N ALA A 63 -5.90 -3.05 0.83
CA ALA A 63 -6.04 -1.70 1.35
C ALA A 63 -5.03 -0.72 0.72
N SER A 64 -3.80 -1.16 0.46
CA SER A 64 -2.75 -0.39 -0.23
C SER A 64 -3.12 -0.10 -1.67
N LEU A 65 -3.58 -1.11 -2.43
CA LEU A 65 -4.05 -0.95 -3.81
C LEU A 65 -5.21 0.05 -3.89
N LYS A 66 -6.18 -0.04 -2.97
CA LYS A 66 -7.28 0.92 -2.87
C LYS A 66 -6.79 2.35 -2.59
N ARG A 67 -5.78 2.53 -1.74
CA ARG A 67 -5.22 3.86 -1.45
C ARG A 67 -4.41 4.42 -2.62
N LEU A 68 -3.68 3.55 -3.33
CA LEU A 68 -2.91 3.91 -4.52
C LEU A 68 -3.78 4.15 -5.76
N ASP A 69 -5.05 3.73 -5.75
CA ASP A 69 -5.94 3.71 -6.93
C ASP A 69 -5.35 2.89 -8.09
N LEU A 70 -4.80 1.71 -7.76
CA LEU A 70 -4.14 0.80 -8.71
C LEU A 70 -4.68 -0.63 -8.58
N GLU A 71 -4.69 -1.36 -9.70
CA GLU A 71 -5.06 -2.77 -9.71
C GLU A 71 -3.92 -3.69 -9.23
N TYR A 72 -2.67 -3.27 -9.44
CA TYR A 72 -1.49 -4.02 -9.03
C TYR A 72 -0.30 -3.11 -8.71
N VAL A 73 0.61 -3.64 -7.90
CA VAL A 73 1.99 -3.13 -7.72
C VAL A 73 2.95 -4.16 -8.29
N ASP A 74 4.13 -3.71 -8.71
CA ASP A 74 5.13 -4.56 -9.34
C ASP A 74 5.86 -5.43 -8.31
N VAL A 75 6.05 -4.91 -7.09
CA VAL A 75 6.69 -5.64 -5.99
C VAL A 75 5.98 -5.40 -4.67
N ILE A 76 5.75 -6.49 -3.93
CA ILE A 76 5.30 -6.46 -2.54
C ILE A 76 6.46 -6.93 -1.67
N PHE A 77 6.91 -6.08 -0.75
CA PHE A 77 7.95 -6.44 0.21
C PHE A 77 7.36 -6.86 1.56
N SER A 78 7.88 -7.94 2.12
CA SER A 78 7.83 -8.16 3.57
C SER A 78 8.75 -7.14 4.23
N HIS A 79 8.19 -6.18 4.97
CA HIS A 79 8.98 -5.06 5.49
C HIS A 79 9.96 -5.52 6.57
N ARG A 80 9.64 -6.61 7.28
CA ARG A 80 10.48 -7.25 8.29
C ARG A 80 10.23 -8.77 8.28
N PRO A 81 11.14 -9.59 8.81
CA PRO A 81 10.89 -11.01 9.10
C PRO A 81 9.68 -11.19 10.05
#